data_AF-A0A0C9V684-F1
#
_entry.id   AF-A0A0C9V684-F1
#
_cell.length_a   1.000
_cell.length_b   1.000
_cell.length_c   1.000
_cell.angle_alpha   90.00
_cell.angle_beta   90.00
_cell.angle_gamma   90.00
#
_symmetry.space_group_name_H-M   'P 1'
#
loop_
_entity.id
_entity.type
_entity.pdbx_description
1 polymer ?
#
loop_
_entity_poly.entity_id
_entity_poly.type
_entity_poly.pdbx_seq_one_letter_code
_entity_poly.pdbx_strand_id
1 'polypeptide(L)'
;FYVPAKSLGFASGIPSNPLISNILFYEALTVASAIAWAAALTSPPRRLLVYTDSLDTVEMFHSLRAKDGYNELLLFAVELLMQKRISLRVCHVAGSNNTVADTISRGLFSLARQLVPSIRIGTFEPPRLALG
;
A
#
# COMPACT_ATOMS: atom_id res chain seq x y z
N PHE A 1 -3.30 4.39 0.96
CA PHE A 1 -2.08 4.86 0.27
C PHE A 1 -2.35 6.17 -0.47
N TYR A 2 -1.30 6.88 -0.87
CA TYR A 2 -1.37 8.16 -1.60
C TYR A 2 -0.59 8.05 -2.91
N VAL A 3 -1.11 8.64 -3.99
CA VAL A 3 -0.51 8.70 -5.33
C VAL A 3 -0.23 10.17 -5.67
N PRO A 4 0.96 10.71 -5.36
CA PRO A 4 1.27 12.13 -5.53
C PRO A 4 1.11 12.63 -6.95
N ALA A 5 1.56 11.85 -7.94
CA ALA A 5 1.53 12.23 -9.35
C ALA A 5 0.11 12.44 -9.92
N LYS A 6 -0.93 12.02 -9.20
CA LYS A 6 -2.34 12.17 -9.60
C LYS A 6 -3.18 12.92 -8.58
N SER A 7 -2.58 13.37 -7.46
CA SER A 7 -3.32 13.89 -6.29
C SER A 7 -4.45 12.95 -5.85
N LEU A 8 -4.21 11.64 -5.84
CA LEU A 8 -5.21 10.64 -5.43
C LEU A 8 -4.85 10.03 -4.09
N GLY A 9 -5.79 10.05 -3.15
CA GLY A 9 -5.73 9.33 -1.89
C GLY A 9 -6.69 8.14 -1.91
N PHE A 10 -6.27 7.02 -1.34
CA PHE A 10 -7.09 5.82 -1.22
C PHE A 10 -7.04 5.31 0.22
N ALA A 11 -8.21 5.23 0.85
CA ALA A 11 -8.39 4.65 2.19
C ALA A 11 -9.20 3.35 2.11
N SER A 12 -9.05 2.49 3.11
CA SER A 12 -9.94 1.35 3.30
C SER A 12 -10.39 1.34 4.74
N GLY A 13 -11.59 0.82 4.99
CA GLY A 13 -11.93 0.37 6.34
C GLY A 13 -10.91 -0.68 6.77
N ILE A 14 -10.51 -0.64 8.04
CA ILE A 14 -9.69 -1.70 8.63
C ILE A 14 -10.62 -2.92 8.76
N PRO A 15 -10.36 -4.04 8.06
CA PRO A 15 -11.16 -5.24 8.28
C PRO A 15 -11.06 -5.59 9.77
N SER A 16 -12.20 -5.72 10.44
CA SER A 16 -12.28 -6.09 11.86
C SER A 16 -11.78 -7.52 12.03
N ASN A 17 -10.47 -7.73 12.07
CA ASN A 17 -9.88 -9.03 12.36
C ASN A 17 -9.21 -8.98 13.74
N PRO A 18 -9.83 -9.57 14.78
CA PRO A 18 -9.29 -9.58 16.13
C PRO A 18 -7.98 -10.39 16.27
N LEU A 19 -7.58 -11.17 15.25
CA LEU A 19 -6.39 -12.03 15.30
C LEU A 19 -5.12 -11.33 14.81
N ILE A 20 -5.23 -10.24 14.03
CA ILE A 20 -4.09 -9.52 13.47
C ILE A 20 -4.30 -8.01 13.66
N SER A 21 -4.10 -7.56 14.90
CA SER A 21 -3.88 -6.13 15.20
C SER A 21 -2.40 -5.76 15.00
N ASN A 22 -1.81 -6.20 13.89
CA ASN A 22 -0.41 -5.90 13.59
C ASN A 22 -0.35 -4.74 12.58
N ILE A 23 0.12 -3.59 13.04
CA ILE A 23 0.36 -2.40 12.20
C ILE A 23 1.21 -2.76 10.97
N LEU A 24 2.20 -3.64 11.13
CA LEU A 24 3.07 -4.11 10.05
C LEU A 24 2.29 -4.84 8.95
N PHE A 25 1.25 -5.60 9.32
CA PHE A 25 0.38 -6.25 8.34
C PHE A 25 -0.40 -5.24 7.53
N TYR A 26 -0.96 -4.20 8.17
CA TYR A 26 -1.68 -3.15 7.45
C TYR A 26 -0.76 -2.31 6.55
N GLU A 27 0.49 -2.09 6.94
CA GLU A 27 1.49 -1.44 6.10
C GLU A 27 1.80 -2.28 4.85
N ALA A 28 2.09 -3.57 5.04
CA ALA A 28 2.31 -4.51 3.93
C ALA A 28 1.08 -4.64 3.03
N LEU A 29 -0.12 -4.74 3.62
CA LEU A 29 -1.39 -4.83 2.90
C LEU A 29 -1.66 -3.58 2.08
N THR A 30 -1.30 -2.41 2.62
CA THR A 30 -1.41 -1.13 1.91
C THR A 30 -0.49 -1.09 0.69
N VAL A 31 0.74 -1.63 0.80
CA VAL A 31 1.65 -1.75 -0.35
C VAL A 31 1.09 -2.70 -1.41
N ALA A 32 0.63 -3.90 -1.01
CA ALA A 32 0.01 -4.85 -1.94
C ALA A 32 -1.22 -4.27 -2.64
N SER A 33 -2.03 -3.49 -1.92
CA SER A 33 -3.20 -2.80 -2.47
C SER A 33 -2.83 -1.71 -3.47
N ALA A 34 -1.73 -0.97 -3.22
CA ALA A 34 -1.21 0.00 -4.18
C ALA A 34 -0.70 -0.67 -5.46
N ILE A 35 -0.08 -1.86 -5.34
CA ILE A 35 0.34 -2.69 -6.48
C ILE A 35 -0.89 -3.16 -7.26
N ALA A 36 -1.91 -3.69 -6.59
CA ALA A 36 -3.20 -4.09 -7.17
C ALA A 36 -3.84 -2.95 -7.97
N TRP A 37 -3.92 -1.77 -7.36
CA TRP A 37 -4.45 -0.60 -8.02
C TRP A 37 -3.65 -0.20 -9.26
N ALA A 38 -2.31 -0.18 -9.18
CA ALA A 38 -1.45 0.18 -10.32
C ALA A 38 -1.55 -0.83 -11.47
N ALA A 39 -1.65 -2.12 -11.13
CA ALA A 39 -1.83 -3.22 -12.07
C ALA A 39 -3.19 -3.23 -12.78
N ALA A 40 -4.22 -2.63 -12.17
CA ALA A 40 -5.58 -2.54 -12.69
C ALA A 40 -5.80 -1.31 -13.59
N LEU A 41 -4.83 -0.39 -13.70
CA LEU A 41 -4.92 0.74 -14.61
C LEU A 41 -5.04 0.25 -16.07
N THR A 42 -5.75 1.00 -16.91
CA THR A 42 -5.90 0.70 -18.35
C THR A 42 -4.54 0.49 -19.04
N SER A 43 -3.53 1.25 -18.63
CA SER A 43 -2.13 1.06 -19.01
C SER A 43 -1.27 0.95 -17.75
N PRO A 44 -1.00 -0.27 -17.25
CA PRO A 44 -0.19 -0.48 -16.07
C PRO A 44 1.24 0.06 -16.25
N PRO A 45 1.87 0.61 -15.20
CA PRO A 45 3.23 1.12 -15.30
C PRO A 45 4.24 -0.02 -15.39
N ARG A 46 5.28 0.12 -16.21
CA ARG A 46 6.39 -0.87 -16.24
C ARG A 46 7.29 -0.81 -15.01
N ARG A 47 7.31 0.33 -14.33
CA ARG A 47 8.11 0.56 -13.11
C ARG A 47 7.22 1.23 -12.08
N LEU A 48 7.11 0.61 -10.90
CA LEU A 48 6.34 1.10 -9.78
C LEU A 48 7.27 1.36 -8.60
N LEU A 49 7.25 2.59 -8.09
CA LEU A 49 7.98 2.99 -6.89
C LEU A 49 6.99 3.24 -5.78
N VAL A 50 7.16 2.54 -4.66
CA VAL A 50 6.34 2.69 -3.45
C VAL A 50 7.22 3.18 -2.33
N TYR A 51 6.81 4.26 -1.68
CA TYR A 51 7.45 4.76 -0.47
C TYR A 51 6.64 4.34 0.75
N THR A 52 7.33 3.89 1.80
CA THR A 52 6.75 3.53 3.10
C THR A 52 7.71 3.89 4.21
N ASP A 53 7.20 4.26 5.38
CA ASP A 53 7.97 4.45 6.61
C ASP A 53 8.18 3.14 7.40
N SER A 54 7.62 2.04 6.92
CA SER A 54 7.79 0.70 7.47
C SER A 54 9.06 0.03 6.95
N LEU A 55 10.12 -0.02 7.77
CA LEU A 55 11.35 -0.76 7.42
C LEU A 55 11.08 -2.27 7.24
N ASP A 56 10.22 -2.86 8.07
CA ASP A 56 9.82 -4.27 7.93
C ASP A 56 9.18 -4.54 6.55
N THR A 57 8.31 -3.64 6.09
CA THR A 57 7.68 -3.76 4.77
C THR A 57 8.71 -3.61 3.65
N VAL A 58 9.66 -2.67 3.78
CA VAL A 58 10.76 -2.50 2.82
C VAL A 58 11.57 -3.79 2.74
N GLU A 59 11.99 -4.34 3.88
CA GLU A 59 12.79 -5.56 3.93
C GLU A 59 12.05 -6.76 3.32
N MET A 60 10.77 -6.94 3.64
CA MET A 60 9.96 -8.03 3.11
C MET A 60 9.88 -7.99 1.57
N PHE A 61 9.53 -6.84 0.99
CA PHE A 61 9.42 -6.70 -0.48
C PHE A 61 10.78 -6.67 -1.18
N HIS A 62 11.85 -6.23 -0.51
CA HIS A 62 13.19 -6.23 -1.07
C HIS A 62 13.80 -7.63 -1.11
N SER A 63 13.69 -8.38 -0.01
CA SER A 63 14.25 -9.73 0.12
C SER A 63 13.37 -10.80 -0.52
N LEU A 64 12.12 -10.46 -0.85
CA LEU A 64 11.08 -11.41 -1.25
C LEU A 64 10.90 -12.55 -0.22
N ARG A 65 11.11 -12.23 1.06
CA ARG A 65 10.95 -13.16 2.17
C ARG A 65 9.93 -12.61 3.15
N ALA A 66 8.86 -13.36 3.36
CA ALA A 66 7.83 -13.04 4.34
C ALA A 66 8.09 -13.74 5.68
N LYS A 67 7.69 -13.07 6.78
CA LYS A 67 7.50 -13.70 8.09
C LYS A 67 6.20 -14.53 8.05
N ASP A 68 6.00 -15.42 9.02
CA ASP A 68 4.77 -16.21 9.11
C ASP A 68 3.52 -15.30 9.13
N GLY A 69 2.51 -15.65 8.33
CA GLY A 69 1.29 -14.86 8.14
C GLY A 69 1.35 -13.81 7.02
N TYR A 70 2.49 -13.61 6.36
CA TYR A 70 2.65 -12.62 5.27
C TYR A 70 2.85 -13.27 3.89
N ASN A 71 3.05 -14.60 3.82
CA ASN A 71 3.42 -15.30 2.58
C ASN A 71 2.37 -15.14 1.48
N GLU A 72 1.08 -15.34 1.79
CA GLU A 72 0.00 -15.18 0.81
C GLU A 72 -0.09 -13.76 0.25
N LEU A 73 0.17 -12.76 1.10
CA LEU A 73 0.20 -11.36 0.71
C LEU A 73 1.36 -11.03 -0.22
N LEU A 74 2.54 -11.54 0.10
CA LEU A 74 3.72 -11.35 -0.72
C LEU A 74 3.57 -12.11 -2.06
N LEU A 75 3.05 -13.34 -2.03
CA LEU A 75 2.81 -14.15 -3.22
C LEU A 75 1.81 -13.47 -4.16
N PHE A 76 0.66 -13.01 -3.64
CA PHE A 76 -0.30 -12.23 -4.41
C PHE A 76 0.33 -11.02 -5.11
N ALA A 77 1.15 -10.26 -4.37
CA ALA A 77 1.82 -9.11 -4.95
C ALA A 77 2.80 -9.51 -6.05
N VAL A 78 3.61 -10.55 -5.82
CA VAL A 78 4.60 -11.05 -6.80
C VAL A 78 3.94 -11.59 -8.07
N GLU A 79 2.89 -12.41 -7.94
CA GLU A 79 2.15 -12.94 -9.08
C GLU A 79 1.60 -11.82 -9.96
N LEU A 80 1.02 -10.80 -9.34
CA LEU A 80 0.48 -9.65 -10.05
C LEU A 80 1.56 -8.84 -10.77
N LEU A 81 2.71 -8.61 -10.12
CA LEU A 81 3.86 -7.94 -10.72
C LEU A 81 4.39 -8.72 -11.94
N MET A 82 4.47 -10.05 -11.84
CA MET A 82 4.89 -10.92 -12.94
C MET A 82 3.88 -10.90 -14.09
N GLN A 83 2.60 -11.09 -13.79
CA GLN A 83 1.51 -11.11 -14.79
C GLN A 83 1.45 -9.80 -15.58
N LYS A 84 1.63 -8.66 -14.91
CA LYS A 84 1.58 -7.33 -15.53
C LYS A 84 2.94 -6.81 -15.98
N ARG A 85 4.02 -7.57 -15.75
CA ARG A 85 5.41 -7.20 -16.09
C ARG A 85 5.83 -5.86 -15.47
N ILE A 86 5.50 -5.67 -14.20
CA ILE A 86 5.80 -4.46 -13.43
C ILE A 86 7.05 -4.72 -12.59
N SER A 87 8.06 -3.88 -12.75
CA SER A 87 9.23 -3.86 -11.87
C SER A 87 8.92 -2.98 -10.64
N LEU A 88 8.88 -3.60 -9.46
CA LEU A 88 8.63 -2.91 -8.20
C LEU A 88 9.95 -2.45 -7.55
N ARG A 89 9.92 -1.25 -6.96
CA ARG A 89 10.87 -0.83 -5.92
C ARG A 89 10.11 -0.30 -4.73
N VAL A 90 10.42 -0.82 -3.54
CA VAL A 90 9.91 -0.30 -2.27
C VAL A 90 11.06 0.43 -1.57
N CYS A 91 10.82 1.66 -1.16
CA CYS A 91 11.83 2.51 -0.53
C CYS A 91 11.34 3.04 0.80
N HIS A 92 12.25 3.11 1.76
CA HIS A 92 11.99 3.77 3.02
C HIS A 92 11.89 5.28 2.83
N VAL A 93 10.93 5.90 3.51
CA VAL A 93 10.82 7.35 3.68
C VAL A 93 10.58 7.64 5.16
N ALA A 94 11.14 8.73 5.70
CA ALA A 94 10.83 9.12 7.07
C ALA A 94 9.33 9.41 7.25
N GLY A 95 8.75 9.04 8.39
CA GLY A 95 7.33 9.31 8.68
C GLY A 95 6.94 10.79 8.56
N SER A 96 7.86 11.71 8.86
CA SER A 96 7.70 13.16 8.66
C SER A 96 7.49 13.56 7.19
N ASN A 97 7.92 12.73 6.25
CA ASN A 97 7.74 12.92 4.81
C ASN A 97 6.59 12.06 4.26
N ASN A 98 5.94 11.23 5.09
CA ASN A 98 4.80 10.38 4.73
C ASN A 98 3.45 10.93 5.23
N THR A 99 3.41 12.20 5.64
CA THR A 99 2.30 12.81 6.39
C THR A 99 0.94 12.68 5.69
N VAL A 100 0.89 12.83 4.36
CA VAL A 100 -0.37 12.74 3.62
C VAL A 100 -0.94 11.32 3.67
N ALA A 101 -0.10 10.29 3.47
CA ALA A 101 -0.54 8.91 3.51
C ALA A 101 -0.97 8.48 4.91
N ASP A 102 -0.23 8.91 5.94
CA ASP A 102 -0.54 8.68 7.36
C ASP A 102 -1.84 9.37 7.80
N THR A 103 -2.08 10.59 7.30
CA THR A 103 -3.33 11.31 7.53
C THR A 103 -4.52 10.58 6.90
N ILE A 104 -4.34 10.02 5.69
CA ILE A 104 -5.38 9.24 5.00
C ILE A 104 -5.65 7.91 5.72
N SER A 105 -4.61 7.21 6.19
CA SER A 105 -4.77 5.91 6.88
C SER A 105 -5.53 6.05 8.20
N ARG A 106 -5.42 7.21 8.87
CA ARG A 106 -6.15 7.54 10.10
C ARG A 106 -7.56 8.10 9.86
N GLY A 107 -8.01 8.21 8.61
CA GLY A 107 -9.33 8.77 8.28
C GLY A 107 -9.44 10.29 8.46
N LEU A 108 -8.32 11.00 8.63
CA LEU A 108 -8.27 12.45 8.85
C LEU A 108 -8.39 13.23 7.53
N PHE A 109 -9.44 12.97 6.75
CA PHE A 109 -9.56 13.45 5.36
C PHE A 109 -9.57 14.97 5.22
N SER A 110 -10.11 15.70 6.20
CA SER A 110 -10.07 17.17 6.22
C SER A 110 -8.64 17.70 6.30
N LEU A 111 -7.80 17.09 7.14
CA LEU A 111 -6.38 17.44 7.24
C LEU A 111 -5.62 17.07 5.96
N ALA A 112 -5.93 15.93 5.34
CA ALA A 112 -5.33 15.54 4.06
C ALA A 112 -5.63 16.57 2.95
N ARG A 113 -6.84 17.14 2.94
CA ARG A 113 -7.23 18.24 2.02
C ARG A 113 -6.56 19.57 2.36
N GLN A 114 -6.19 19.82 3.62
CA GLN A 114 -5.38 20.99 3.97
C GLN A 114 -3.93 20.84 3.48
N LEU A 115 -3.35 19.64 3.62
CA LEU A 115 -1.99 19.34 3.14
C LEU A 115 -1.91 19.35 1.61
N VAL A 116 -2.93 18.83 0.92
CA VAL A 116 -3.00 18.78 -0.55
C VAL A 116 -4.40 19.21 -0.99
N PRO A 117 -4.65 20.50 -1.28
CA PRO A 117 -5.98 21.00 -1.62
C PRO A 117 -6.65 20.34 -2.83
N SER A 118 -5.85 19.86 -3.79
CA SER A 118 -6.36 19.18 -4.99
C SER A 118 -6.62 17.69 -4.78
N ILE A 119 -6.40 17.14 -3.57
CA ILE A 119 -6.50 15.70 -3.33
C ILE A 119 -7.93 15.19 -3.50
N ARG A 120 -8.06 14.13 -4.31
CA ARG A 120 -9.29 13.35 -4.41
C ARG A 120 -9.11 12.08 -3.61
N ILE A 121 -9.93 11.91 -2.57
CA ILE A 121 -9.86 10.76 -1.67
C ILE A 121 -11.01 9.81 -2.03
N GLY A 122 -10.66 8.58 -2.42
CA GLY A 122 -11.57 7.48 -2.64
C GLY A 122 -11.31 6.32 -1.69
N THR A 123 -12.07 5.25 -1.86
CA THR A 123 -11.87 3.99 -1.14
C THR A 123 -11.33 2.90 -2.04
N PHE A 124 -10.69 1.91 -1.45
CA PHE A 124 -10.32 0.66 -2.12
C PHE A 124 -10.72 -0.53 -1.25
N GLU A 125 -10.93 -1.68 -1.87
CA GLU A 125 -11.01 -2.95 -1.14
C GLU A 125 -9.63 -3.61 -1.10
N PRO A 126 -9.09 -3.92 0.09
CA PRO A 126 -7.82 -4.61 0.19
C PRO A 126 -7.97 -6.04 -0.38
N PRO A 127 -6.88 -6.63 -0.90
CA PRO A 127 -6.87 -8.02 -1.31
C PRO A 127 -7.43 -8.91 -0.20
N ARG A 128 -8.53 -9.62 -0.49
CA ARG A 128 -9.13 -10.61 0.41
C ARG A 128 -8.32 -11.89 0.30
N LEU A 129 -7.11 -11.84 0.82
CA LEU A 129 -6.27 -13.02 0.92
C LEU A 129 -6.88 -13.87 2.01
N ALA A 130 -7.22 -15.11 1.67
CA ALA A 130 -7.63 -16.10 2.65
C ALA A 130 -6.58 -16.07 3.78
N LEU A 131 -7.05 -15.97 5.01
CA LEU A 131 -6.24 -15.89 6.22
C LEU A 131 -5.53 -17.24 6.45
N GLY A 132 -4.62 -17.63 5.56
CA GLY A 132 -4.09 -19.00 5.52
C GLY A 132 -5.14 -20.04 5.14
#